data_AF-A0A7S0FD93-F1
#
_entry.id   AF-A0A7S0FD93-F1
#
_cell.length_a   1.000
_cell.length_b   1.000
_cell.length_c   1.000
_cell.angle_alpha   90.00
_cell.angle_beta   90.00
_cell.angle_gamma   90.00
#
_symmetry.space_group_name_H-M   'P 1'
#
loop_
_entity.id
_entity.type
_entity.pdbx_description
1 polymer ?
#
loop_
_entity_poly.entity_id
_entity_poly.type
_entity_poly.pdbx_seq_one_letter_code
_entity_poly.pdbx_strand_id
1 'polypeptide(L)'
;PPLLAAGALGGPFVFASLTPLRNAMSNGAQDQTACLRRLYAKAMGAEVAPGPAMRRARVAYIGATPLALLGTALLETFITYGSQSRNAQMAYNAQAVGPAVPLFQPYRPWGPGASFVLRNACGMAGIRWLSPWVQGLLGPLPRGGPRELVGDLLASTLTCAVSAPLNLAWTYAATTPVLWAQAPIERCRGVAAHLCGQYLLGSASRRLATRDSIARC
;
A
#
# COMPACT_ATOMS: atom_id res chain seq x y z
N PRO A 1 -11.21 1.53 25.17
CA PRO A 1 -12.22 2.38 24.49
C PRO A 1 -11.68 3.35 23.42
N PRO A 2 -10.71 4.25 23.67
CA PRO A 2 -10.28 5.25 22.68
C PRO A 2 -9.49 4.66 21.50
N LEU A 3 -8.86 3.48 21.66
CA LEU A 3 -8.19 2.76 20.58
C LEU A 3 -9.15 2.10 19.59
N LEU A 4 -10.31 1.63 20.08
CA LEU A 4 -11.38 1.12 19.22
C LEU A 4 -12.05 2.26 18.44
N ALA A 5 -12.24 3.43 19.07
CA ALA A 5 -12.75 4.63 18.39
C ALA A 5 -11.76 5.17 17.34
N ALA A 6 -10.45 5.20 17.64
CA ALA A 6 -9.41 5.61 16.70
C ALA A 6 -9.29 4.66 15.49
N GLY A 7 -9.47 3.35 15.69
CA GLY A 7 -9.51 2.37 14.61
C GLY A 7 -10.81 2.45 13.78
N ALA A 8 -11.96 2.58 14.46
CA ALA A 8 -13.28 2.64 13.83
C ALA A 8 -13.54 3.94 13.08
N LEU A 9 -12.90 5.06 13.47
CA LEU A 9 -13.01 6.33 12.75
C LEU A 9 -11.83 6.57 11.80
N GLY A 10 -10.62 6.17 12.19
CA GLY A 10 -9.42 6.41 11.39
C GLY A 10 -9.38 5.62 10.09
N GLY A 11 -9.81 4.35 10.10
CA GLY A 11 -9.88 3.52 8.89
C GLY A 11 -10.85 4.09 7.85
N PRO A 12 -12.13 4.28 8.22
CA PRO A 12 -13.12 4.90 7.34
C PRO A 12 -12.78 6.33 6.95
N PHE A 13 -12.18 7.15 7.82
CA PHE A 13 -11.73 8.50 7.45
C PHE A 13 -10.60 8.45 6.41
N VAL A 14 -9.62 7.57 6.55
CA VAL A 14 -8.54 7.40 5.57
C VAL A 14 -9.09 6.84 4.25
N PHE A 15 -10.01 5.87 4.29
CA PHE A 15 -10.62 5.31 3.09
C PHE A 15 -11.54 6.31 2.38
N ALA A 16 -12.37 7.03 3.14
CA ALA A 16 -13.25 8.08 2.64
C ALA A 16 -12.51 9.35 2.25
N SER A 17 -11.26 9.57 2.69
CA SER A 17 -10.48 10.74 2.28
C SER A 17 -9.50 10.44 1.14
N LEU A 18 -8.82 9.30 1.17
CA LEU A 18 -7.81 8.92 0.17
C LEU A 18 -8.42 8.33 -1.10
N THR A 19 -9.56 7.64 -1.03
CA THR A 19 -10.22 7.08 -2.22
C THR A 19 -10.76 8.18 -3.13
N PRO A 20 -11.47 9.20 -2.64
CA PRO A 20 -11.86 10.34 -3.46
C PRO A 20 -10.66 11.20 -3.85
N LEU A 21 -9.60 11.26 -3.03
CA LEU A 21 -8.37 11.95 -3.42
C LEU A 21 -7.68 11.25 -4.60
N ARG A 22 -7.58 9.91 -4.59
CA ARG A 22 -7.04 9.11 -5.71
C ARG A 22 -7.91 9.27 -6.96
N ASN A 23 -9.23 9.22 -6.82
CA ASN A 23 -10.16 9.43 -7.93
C ASN A 23 -10.15 10.89 -8.43
N ALA A 24 -9.97 11.87 -7.54
CA ALA A 24 -9.82 13.28 -7.88
C ALA A 24 -8.49 13.55 -8.58
N MET A 25 -7.42 12.84 -8.22
CA MET A 25 -6.14 12.91 -8.92
C MET A 25 -6.24 12.28 -10.32
N SER A 26 -6.99 11.18 -10.48
CA SER A 26 -7.27 10.60 -11.81
C SER A 26 -8.21 11.48 -12.65
N ASN A 27 -9.20 12.14 -12.03
CA ASN A 27 -10.09 13.09 -12.69
C ASN A 27 -9.40 14.43 -13.01
N GLY A 28 -8.52 14.89 -12.13
CA GLY A 28 -7.60 16.01 -12.37
C GLY A 28 -6.53 15.65 -13.39
N ALA A 29 -6.36 14.34 -13.63
CA ALA A 29 -5.66 13.79 -14.77
C ALA A 29 -6.53 13.61 -16.03
N GLN A 30 -7.78 14.08 -16.00
CA GLN A 30 -8.61 14.29 -17.18
C GLN A 30 -9.02 15.77 -17.34
N ASP A 31 -9.02 16.59 -16.29
CA ASP A 31 -9.37 18.01 -16.28
C ASP A 31 -8.36 18.87 -15.49
N GLN A 32 -7.37 19.47 -16.17
CA GLN A 32 -6.33 20.29 -15.53
C GLN A 32 -6.80 21.66 -15.07
N THR A 33 -7.96 22.11 -15.55
CA THR A 33 -8.48 23.45 -15.24
C THR A 33 -9.37 23.44 -14.02
N ALA A 34 -9.87 22.27 -13.63
CA ALA A 34 -10.66 22.11 -12.42
C ALA A 34 -9.79 22.24 -11.17
N CYS A 35 -10.23 23.07 -10.23
CA CYS A 35 -9.58 23.16 -8.93
C CYS A 35 -9.77 21.85 -8.14
N LEU A 36 -8.80 21.51 -7.29
CA LEU A 36 -8.78 20.28 -6.50
C LEU A 36 -10.10 20.04 -5.75
N ARG A 37 -10.73 21.10 -5.24
CA ARG A 37 -12.04 21.03 -4.55
C ARG A 37 -13.16 20.48 -5.44
N ARG A 38 -13.20 20.86 -6.72
CA ARG A 38 -14.21 20.39 -7.68
C ARG A 38 -13.93 18.96 -8.13
N LEU A 39 -12.67 18.61 -8.33
CA LEU A 39 -12.23 17.24 -8.63
C LEU A 39 -12.56 16.27 -7.48
N TYR A 40 -12.36 16.74 -6.24
CA TYR A 40 -12.69 16.02 -5.03
C TYR A 40 -14.20 15.88 -4.84
N ALA A 41 -14.97 16.96 -5.05
CA ALA A 41 -16.44 16.92 -5.03
C ALA A 41 -17.00 15.95 -6.11
N LYS A 42 -16.43 15.98 -7.31
CA LYS A 42 -16.75 15.03 -8.40
C LYS A 42 -16.40 13.59 -8.03
N ALA A 43 -15.24 13.36 -7.42
CA ALA A 43 -14.82 12.04 -6.94
C ALA A 43 -15.66 11.52 -5.77
N MET A 44 -16.28 12.41 -5.00
CA MET A 44 -17.25 12.11 -3.95
C MET A 44 -18.68 11.91 -4.47
N GLY A 45 -18.91 12.02 -5.78
CA GLY A 45 -20.24 11.89 -6.39
C GLY A 45 -21.19 13.06 -6.10
N ALA A 46 -20.66 14.22 -5.70
CA ALA A 46 -21.47 15.38 -5.30
C ALA A 46 -21.91 16.29 -6.45
N GLU A 47 -21.49 16.04 -7.70
CA GLU A 47 -21.96 16.78 -8.88
C GLU A 47 -22.70 15.85 -9.85
N VAL A 48 -24.03 15.93 -9.88
CA VAL A 48 -24.86 15.47 -11.00
C VAL A 48 -25.55 16.68 -11.63
N ALA A 49 -25.05 17.13 -12.79
CA ALA A 49 -25.86 17.67 -13.88
C ALA A 49 -25.07 17.58 -15.21
N PRO A 50 -25.65 17.02 -16.29
CA PRO A 50 -24.95 16.77 -17.55
C PRO A 50 -24.99 18.01 -18.45
N GLY A 51 -23.84 18.66 -18.66
CA GLY A 51 -23.66 19.66 -19.70
C GLY A 51 -22.90 19.08 -20.90
N PRO A 52 -23.24 19.44 -22.17
CA PRO A 52 -22.67 18.84 -23.38
C PRO A 52 -21.22 19.26 -23.69
N ALA A 53 -20.51 19.86 -22.73
CA ALA A 53 -19.17 20.42 -22.89
C ALA A 53 -18.03 19.48 -22.44
N MET A 54 -18.28 18.18 -22.26
CA MET A 54 -17.21 17.22 -21.97
C MET A 54 -16.49 16.79 -23.26
N ARG A 55 -15.96 17.76 -24.01
CA ARG A 55 -15.00 17.54 -25.10
C ARG A 55 -13.70 18.26 -24.76
N ARG A 56 -12.67 17.43 -24.50
CA ARG A 56 -11.23 17.77 -24.48
C ARG A 56 -10.77 18.65 -23.32
N ALA A 57 -10.71 18.04 -22.14
CA ALA A 57 -9.53 18.25 -21.32
C ALA A 57 -8.62 17.01 -21.53
N ARG A 58 -7.47 17.22 -22.15
CA ARG A 58 -6.35 16.28 -22.14
C ARG A 58 -5.45 16.79 -21.05
N VAL A 59 -5.31 16.05 -19.96
CA VAL A 59 -4.25 16.43 -19.03
C VAL A 59 -2.94 15.98 -19.60
N ALA A 60 -1.99 16.89 -19.56
CA ALA A 60 -0.59 16.53 -19.57
C ALA A 60 -0.33 15.70 -18.31
N TYR A 61 -0.44 14.37 -18.47
CA TYR A 61 0.11 13.41 -17.55
C TYR A 61 1.56 13.89 -17.35
N ILE A 62 1.90 14.44 -16.17
CA ILE A 62 3.28 14.20 -15.70
C ILE A 62 3.32 12.69 -15.74
N GLY A 63 4.11 12.14 -16.66
CA GLY A 63 4.04 10.72 -17.01
C GLY A 63 4.08 9.85 -15.76
N ALA A 64 3.98 8.54 -15.90
CA ALA A 64 4.38 7.64 -14.82
C ALA A 64 5.90 7.81 -14.54
N THR A 65 6.31 8.94 -13.97
CA THR A 65 7.70 9.25 -13.67
C THR A 65 8.03 8.50 -12.38
N PRO A 66 9.17 7.81 -12.34
CA PRO A 66 9.62 7.12 -11.14
C PRO A 66 9.64 8.04 -9.91
N LEU A 67 9.91 9.34 -10.12
CA LEU A 67 9.93 10.34 -9.05
C LEU A 67 8.55 10.58 -8.43
N ALA A 68 7.50 10.70 -9.24
CA ALA A 68 6.14 10.87 -8.72
C ALA A 68 5.66 9.64 -7.94
N LEU A 69 6.06 8.44 -8.39
CA LEU A 69 5.82 7.19 -7.67
C LEU A 69 6.53 7.18 -6.31
N LEU A 70 7.82 7.51 -6.29
CA LEU A 70 8.60 7.57 -5.06
C LEU A 70 8.03 8.60 -4.07
N GLY A 71 7.69 9.80 -4.55
CA GLY A 71 7.07 10.84 -3.73
C GLY A 71 5.74 10.39 -3.11
N THR A 72 4.91 9.70 -3.90
CA THR A 72 3.64 9.14 -3.39
C THR A 72 3.88 8.05 -2.35
N ALA A 73 4.81 7.14 -2.62
CA ALA A 73 5.15 6.05 -1.70
C ALA A 73 5.70 6.56 -0.36
N LEU A 74 6.60 7.56 -0.41
CA LEU A 74 7.12 8.24 0.77
C LEU A 74 5.99 8.89 1.57
N LEU A 75 5.14 9.69 0.92
CA LEU A 75 4.02 10.36 1.57
C LEU A 75 3.07 9.35 2.24
N GLU A 76 2.71 8.28 1.53
CA GLU A 76 1.86 7.22 2.07
C GLU A 76 2.53 6.54 3.28
N THR A 77 3.84 6.33 3.23
CA THR A 77 4.60 5.83 4.38
C THR A 77 4.54 6.77 5.56
N PHE A 78 4.80 8.06 5.36
CA PHE A 78 4.74 9.06 6.43
C PHE A 78 3.38 9.09 7.12
N ILE A 79 2.28 8.99 6.36
CA ILE A 79 0.92 9.04 6.89
C ILE A 79 0.55 7.75 7.63
N THR A 80 0.98 6.60 7.11
CA THR A 80 0.46 5.30 7.57
C THR A 80 1.39 4.52 8.49
N TYR A 81 2.69 4.85 8.54
CA TYR A 81 3.68 4.08 9.28
C TYR A 81 3.34 3.95 10.77
N GLY A 82 3.03 5.06 11.43
CA GLY A 82 2.78 5.06 12.87
C GLY A 82 1.51 4.29 13.26
N SER A 83 0.41 4.48 12.53
CA SER A 83 -0.85 3.79 12.79
C SER A 83 -0.74 2.30 12.52
N GLN A 84 -0.08 1.91 11.42
CA GLN A 84 0.12 0.50 11.10
C GLN A 84 1.06 -0.18 12.10
N SER A 85 2.15 0.47 12.52
CA SER A 85 3.09 -0.11 13.49
C SER A 85 2.43 -0.37 14.83
N ARG A 86 1.64 0.60 15.31
CA ARG A 86 0.85 0.45 16.53
C ARG A 86 -0.17 -0.68 16.41
N ASN A 87 -0.90 -0.77 15.30
CA ASN A 87 -1.88 -1.82 15.07
C ASN A 87 -1.24 -3.21 15.06
N ALA A 88 -0.09 -3.37 14.40
CA ALA A 88 0.66 -4.62 14.37
C ALA A 88 1.09 -5.06 15.78
N GLN A 89 1.59 -4.13 16.60
CA GLN A 89 1.99 -4.42 17.98
C GLN A 89 0.79 -4.73 18.88
N MET A 90 -0.33 -4.04 18.70
CA MET A 90 -1.56 -4.37 19.42
C MET A 90 -2.04 -5.79 19.08
N ALA A 91 -2.02 -6.17 17.81
CA ALA A 91 -2.38 -7.51 17.37
C ALA A 91 -1.41 -8.57 17.93
N TYR A 92 -0.11 -8.29 17.93
CA TYR A 92 0.90 -9.16 18.53
C TYR A 92 0.67 -9.33 20.05
N ASN A 93 0.49 -8.24 20.78
CA ASN A 93 0.27 -8.27 22.23
C ASN A 93 -1.02 -8.99 22.63
N ALA A 94 -2.03 -8.99 21.77
CA ALA A 94 -3.27 -9.74 22.01
C ALA A 94 -3.06 -11.27 21.91
N GLN A 95 -2.00 -11.73 21.25
CA GLN A 95 -1.71 -13.15 21.01
C GLN A 95 -0.46 -13.66 21.76
N ALA A 96 0.38 -12.75 22.27
CA ALA A 96 1.65 -13.11 22.88
C ALA A 96 1.45 -13.73 24.27
N VAL A 97 2.12 -14.86 24.53
CA VAL A 97 2.23 -15.48 25.86
C VAL A 97 3.38 -14.84 26.68
N GLY A 98 4.20 -14.01 26.04
CA GLY A 98 5.35 -13.34 26.62
C GLY A 98 5.10 -11.88 27.04
N PRO A 99 6.17 -11.13 27.38
CA PRO A 99 6.05 -9.73 27.72
C PRO A 99 5.49 -8.92 26.54
N ALA A 100 4.56 -8.02 26.84
CA ALA A 100 3.97 -7.15 25.84
C ALA A 100 5.01 -6.23 25.20
N VAL A 101 4.94 -6.09 23.88
CA VAL A 101 5.73 -5.13 23.11
C VAL A 101 5.21 -3.72 23.39
N PRO A 102 6.09 -2.74 23.67
CA PRO A 102 5.65 -1.36 23.86
C PRO A 102 5.01 -0.82 22.59
N LEU A 103 3.85 -0.17 22.74
CA LEU A 103 3.11 0.39 21.61
C LEU A 103 3.82 1.61 21.04
N PHE A 104 3.91 1.63 19.72
CA PHE A 104 4.55 2.67 18.94
C PHE A 104 3.70 3.94 18.96
N GLN A 105 4.38 5.09 19.04
CA GLN A 105 3.75 6.40 19.04
C GLN A 105 3.34 6.78 17.61
N PRO A 106 2.04 6.94 17.29
CA PRO A 106 1.57 7.13 15.91
C PRO A 106 2.15 8.37 15.20
N TYR A 107 2.56 9.37 15.97
CA TYR A 107 3.10 10.64 15.47
C TYR A 107 4.61 10.60 15.19
N ARG A 108 5.29 9.46 15.41
CA ARG A 108 6.71 9.30 15.10
C ARG A 108 6.86 8.64 13.73
N PRO A 109 7.26 9.36 12.66
CA PRO A 109 7.25 8.77 11.31
C PRO A 109 8.44 7.85 11.02
N TRP A 110 9.32 7.62 12.00
CA TRP A 110 10.48 6.75 11.87
C TRP A 110 10.62 5.82 13.07
N GLY A 111 11.17 4.63 12.83
CA GLY A 111 11.37 3.64 13.86
C GLY A 111 11.96 2.35 13.31
N PRO A 112 11.99 1.28 14.13
CA PRO A 112 12.33 -0.05 13.65
C PRO A 112 11.33 -0.45 12.54
N GLY A 113 11.85 -0.73 11.35
CA GLY A 113 11.03 -1.01 10.16
C GLY A 113 10.99 0.10 9.10
N ALA A 114 12.04 0.90 8.94
CA ALA A 114 12.15 1.87 7.81
C ALA A 114 12.00 1.22 6.42
N SER A 115 12.11 -0.11 6.31
CA SER A 115 11.72 -0.90 5.12
C SER A 115 10.26 -0.72 4.69
N PHE A 116 9.42 -0.08 5.50
CA PHE A 116 8.03 0.26 5.17
C PHE A 116 7.90 1.14 3.91
N VAL A 117 8.85 2.04 3.67
CA VAL A 117 8.90 2.84 2.42
C VAL A 117 8.99 1.92 1.21
N LEU A 118 9.84 0.89 1.29
CA LEU A 118 10.04 -0.04 0.19
C LEU A 118 8.77 -0.85 -0.10
N ARG A 119 7.99 -1.20 0.93
CA ARG A 119 6.68 -1.85 0.75
C ARG A 119 5.73 -0.96 -0.05
N ASN A 120 5.57 0.30 0.34
CA ASN A 120 4.66 1.22 -0.35
C ASN A 120 5.15 1.54 -1.76
N ALA A 121 6.47 1.71 -1.94
CA ALA A 121 7.08 1.91 -3.25
C ALA A 121 6.84 0.71 -4.17
N CYS A 122 7.01 -0.50 -3.65
CA CYS A 122 6.71 -1.73 -4.38
C CYS A 122 5.22 -1.79 -4.78
N GLY A 123 4.30 -1.58 -3.83
CA GLY A 123 2.86 -1.55 -4.06
C GLY A 123 2.44 -0.56 -5.17
N MET A 124 3.03 0.62 -5.17
CA MET A 124 2.73 1.66 -6.16
C MET A 124 3.44 1.46 -7.51
N ALA A 125 4.63 0.85 -7.51
CA ALA A 125 5.36 0.53 -8.73
C ALA A 125 4.63 -0.51 -9.59
N GLY A 126 3.95 -1.45 -8.95
CA GLY A 126 3.19 -2.51 -9.61
C GLY A 126 2.25 -2.07 -10.71
N ILE A 127 1.28 -1.23 -10.34
CA ILE A 127 0.24 -0.79 -11.28
C ILE A 127 0.87 -0.02 -12.45
N ARG A 128 1.91 0.80 -12.21
CA ARG A 128 2.48 1.66 -13.24
C ARG A 128 3.53 0.98 -14.12
N TRP A 129 4.31 0.05 -13.58
CA TRP A 129 5.41 -0.60 -14.29
C TRP A 129 5.04 -1.99 -14.78
N LEU A 130 4.31 -2.76 -13.96
CA LEU A 130 3.97 -4.14 -14.29
C LEU A 130 2.72 -4.22 -15.17
N SER A 131 1.74 -3.33 -15.00
CA SER A 131 0.50 -3.38 -15.80
C SER A 131 0.75 -3.31 -17.31
N PRO A 132 1.56 -2.37 -17.86
CA PRO A 132 1.83 -2.35 -19.30
C PRO A 132 2.45 -3.65 -19.82
N TRP A 133 3.33 -4.26 -19.03
CA TRP A 133 3.96 -5.54 -19.38
C TRP A 133 2.94 -6.68 -19.39
N VAL A 134 2.12 -6.80 -18.35
CA VAL A 134 1.06 -7.82 -18.26
C VAL A 134 0.03 -7.62 -19.38
N GLN A 135 -0.41 -6.39 -19.63
CA GLN A 135 -1.31 -6.07 -20.73
C GLN A 135 -0.69 -6.44 -22.09
N GLY A 136 0.64 -6.34 -22.26
CA GLY A 136 1.37 -6.81 -23.43
C GLY A 136 1.29 -8.34 -23.60
N LEU A 137 1.45 -9.09 -22.51
CA LEU A 137 1.30 -10.55 -22.50
C LEU A 137 -0.12 -11.01 -22.82
N LEU A 138 -1.13 -10.22 -22.43
CA LEU A 138 -2.53 -10.42 -22.80
C LEU A 138 -2.82 -10.01 -24.27
N GLY A 139 -1.79 -9.88 -25.10
CA GLY A 139 -1.83 -9.64 -26.55
C GLY A 139 -2.96 -10.36 -27.30
N PRO A 140 -3.19 -11.67 -27.07
CA PRO A 140 -4.23 -12.44 -27.75
C PRO A 140 -5.66 -12.05 -27.40
N LEU A 141 -5.90 -11.34 -26.28
CA LEU A 141 -7.24 -10.89 -25.90
C LEU A 141 -7.65 -9.64 -26.70
N PRO A 142 -8.94 -9.53 -27.12
CA PRO A 142 -9.46 -8.35 -27.78
C PRO A 142 -9.15 -7.08 -26.99
N ARG A 143 -8.75 -6.02 -27.70
CA ARG A 143 -8.52 -4.71 -27.09
C ARG A 143 -9.84 -4.16 -26.54
N GLY A 144 -9.82 -3.63 -25.32
CA GLY A 144 -10.98 -3.04 -24.66
C GLY A 144 -10.94 -3.22 -23.14
N GLY A 145 -11.98 -2.73 -22.47
CA GLY A 145 -12.08 -2.68 -21.00
C GLY A 145 -11.75 -3.99 -20.26
N PRO A 146 -12.18 -5.19 -20.74
CA PRO A 146 -11.86 -6.45 -20.06
C PRO A 146 -10.36 -6.75 -20.00
N ARG A 147 -9.60 -6.44 -21.06
CA ARG A 147 -8.16 -6.70 -21.12
C ARG A 147 -7.38 -5.80 -20.17
N GLU A 148 -7.73 -4.52 -20.12
CA GLU A 148 -7.12 -3.54 -19.22
C GLU A 148 -7.41 -3.90 -17.76
N LEU A 149 -8.67 -4.24 -17.45
CA LEU A 149 -9.09 -4.66 -16.11
C LEU A 149 -8.34 -5.92 -15.64
N VAL A 150 -8.25 -6.94 -16.49
CA VAL A 150 -7.52 -8.18 -16.16
C VAL A 150 -6.02 -7.90 -16.02
N GLY A 151 -5.45 -7.05 -16.88
CA GLY A 151 -4.05 -6.65 -16.79
C GLY A 151 -3.73 -5.92 -15.49
N ASP A 152 -4.56 -4.94 -15.11
CA ASP A 152 -4.42 -4.17 -13.88
C ASP A 152 -4.61 -5.05 -12.64
N LEU A 153 -5.59 -5.96 -12.67
CA LEU A 153 -5.81 -6.93 -11.59
C LEU A 153 -4.60 -7.84 -11.41
N LEU A 154 -4.12 -8.47 -12.48
CA LEU A 154 -2.96 -9.35 -12.44
C LEU A 154 -1.69 -8.61 -11.99
N ALA A 155 -1.45 -7.40 -12.50
CA ALA A 155 -0.33 -6.58 -12.08
C ALA A 155 -0.42 -6.22 -10.59
N SER A 156 -1.61 -5.88 -10.10
CA SER A 156 -1.86 -5.59 -8.68
C SER A 156 -1.62 -6.83 -7.81
N THR A 157 -2.15 -7.99 -8.19
CA THR A 157 -1.95 -9.29 -7.52
C THR A 157 -0.47 -9.65 -7.42
N LEU A 158 0.27 -9.57 -8.53
CA LEU A 158 1.71 -9.85 -8.55
C LEU A 158 2.47 -8.89 -7.65
N THR A 159 2.08 -7.62 -7.64
CA THR A 159 2.73 -6.61 -6.80
C THR A 159 2.42 -6.82 -5.32
N CYS A 160 1.18 -7.19 -4.99
CA CYS A 160 0.80 -7.62 -3.65
C CYS A 160 1.68 -8.79 -3.19
N ALA A 161 1.88 -9.79 -4.05
CA ALA A 161 2.73 -10.94 -3.76
C ALA A 161 4.21 -10.53 -3.52
N VAL A 162 4.78 -9.65 -4.34
CA VAL A 162 6.15 -9.16 -4.17
C VAL A 162 6.29 -8.29 -2.92
N SER A 163 5.25 -7.53 -2.56
CA SER A 163 5.25 -6.67 -1.36
C SER A 163 5.01 -7.44 -0.06
N ALA A 164 4.50 -8.68 -0.13
CA ALA A 164 4.15 -9.46 1.06
C ALA A 164 5.36 -9.78 1.97
N PRO A 165 6.52 -10.26 1.45
CA PRO A 165 7.73 -10.43 2.26
C PRO A 165 8.20 -9.12 2.89
N LEU A 166 8.11 -7.99 2.17
CA LEU A 166 8.48 -6.67 2.70
C LEU A 166 7.58 -6.26 3.86
N ASN A 167 6.28 -6.54 3.76
CA ASN A 167 5.37 -6.31 4.86
C ASN A 167 5.65 -7.23 6.05
N LEU A 168 5.93 -8.50 5.81
CA LEU A 168 6.24 -9.45 6.88
C LEU A 168 7.52 -9.04 7.60
N ALA A 169 8.56 -8.66 6.85
CA ALA A 169 9.80 -8.10 7.37
C ALA A 169 9.55 -6.87 8.25
N TRP A 170 8.74 -5.93 7.78
CA TRP A 170 8.36 -4.75 8.56
C TRP A 170 7.59 -5.13 9.83
N THR A 171 6.61 -6.03 9.73
CA THR A 171 5.78 -6.46 10.87
C THR A 171 6.67 -7.11 11.94
N TYR A 172 7.52 -8.04 11.53
CA TYR A 172 8.50 -8.69 12.41
C TYR A 172 9.44 -7.68 13.07
N ALA A 173 9.96 -6.71 12.31
CA ALA A 173 10.77 -5.63 12.87
C ALA A 173 9.97 -4.78 13.87
N ALA A 174 8.71 -4.47 13.59
CA ALA A 174 7.85 -3.67 14.44
C ALA A 174 7.38 -4.40 15.72
N THR A 175 7.42 -5.73 15.76
CA THR A 175 6.95 -6.53 16.91
C THR A 175 8.06 -7.27 17.65
N THR A 176 9.33 -7.05 17.31
CA THR A 176 10.47 -7.73 17.95
C THR A 176 11.42 -6.73 18.61
N PRO A 177 11.20 -6.36 19.89
CA PRO A 177 11.97 -5.34 20.60
C PRO A 177 13.48 -5.61 20.63
N VAL A 178 13.88 -6.88 20.69
CA VAL A 178 15.29 -7.29 20.68
C VAL A 178 16.02 -6.75 19.45
N LEU A 179 15.36 -6.67 18.29
CA LEU A 179 15.95 -6.12 17.07
C LEU A 179 16.18 -4.60 17.18
N TRP A 180 15.42 -3.88 18.01
CA TRP A 180 15.48 -2.42 18.03
C TRP A 180 16.80 -1.92 18.64
N ALA A 181 17.36 -2.69 19.58
CA ALA A 181 18.63 -2.42 20.22
C ALA A 181 19.85 -2.85 19.39
N GLN A 182 19.66 -3.72 18.39
CA GLN A 182 20.74 -4.26 17.56
C GLN A 182 21.28 -3.25 16.55
N ALA A 183 22.49 -3.50 16.03
CA ALA A 183 23.05 -2.74 14.94
C ALA A 183 22.24 -2.95 13.64
N PRO A 184 22.24 -2.00 12.68
CA PRO A 184 21.46 -2.12 11.44
C PRO A 184 21.73 -3.42 10.67
N ILE A 185 22.98 -3.88 10.61
CA ILE A 185 23.36 -5.11 9.92
C ILE A 185 22.79 -6.36 10.61
N GLU A 186 22.77 -6.38 11.94
CA GLU A 186 22.20 -7.48 12.73
C GLU A 186 20.69 -7.53 12.58
N ARG A 187 20.03 -6.36 12.52
CA ARG A 187 18.60 -6.27 12.20
C ARG A 187 18.30 -6.85 10.83
N CYS A 188 19.07 -6.47 9.81
CA CYS A 188 18.92 -7.00 8.47
C CYS A 188 19.10 -8.53 8.45
N ARG A 189 20.11 -9.06 9.17
CA ARG A 189 20.32 -10.50 9.32
C ARG A 189 19.15 -11.18 10.03
N GLY A 190 18.64 -10.60 11.12
CA GLY A 190 17.50 -11.14 11.87
C GLY A 190 16.21 -11.16 11.04
N VAL A 191 15.95 -10.11 10.28
CA VAL A 191 14.82 -10.04 9.33
C VAL A 191 14.99 -11.05 8.20
N ALA A 192 16.19 -11.15 7.60
CA ALA A 192 16.46 -12.10 6.54
C ALA A 192 16.32 -13.55 7.03
N ALA A 193 16.87 -13.87 8.21
CA ALA A 193 16.71 -15.18 8.82
C ALA A 193 15.23 -15.52 9.10
N HIS A 194 14.45 -14.54 9.58
CA HIS A 194 13.00 -14.70 9.75
C HIS A 194 12.30 -15.00 8.42
N LEU A 195 12.57 -14.20 7.38
CA LEU A 195 11.99 -14.42 6.05
C LEU A 195 12.40 -15.79 5.46
N CYS A 196 13.67 -16.18 5.58
CA CYS A 196 14.15 -17.49 5.13
C CYS A 196 13.45 -18.63 5.88
N GLY A 197 13.27 -18.50 7.20
CA GLY A 197 12.51 -19.46 8.00
C GLY A 197 11.06 -19.60 7.53
N GLN A 198 10.41 -18.47 7.23
CA GLN A 198 9.01 -18.44 6.82
C GLN A 198 8.78 -18.93 5.38
N TYR A 199 9.65 -18.55 4.43
CA TYR A 199 9.43 -18.81 3.00
C TYR A 199 10.25 -20.00 2.45
N LEU A 200 11.44 -20.30 2.99
CA LEU A 200 12.35 -21.27 2.38
C LEU A 200 12.47 -22.58 3.17
N LEU A 201 12.46 -22.53 4.50
CA LEU A 201 12.87 -23.68 5.34
C LEU A 201 11.72 -24.41 6.05
N GLY A 202 10.51 -23.84 6.12
CA GLY A 202 9.38 -24.47 6.83
C GLY A 202 8.52 -25.40 5.97
N SER A 203 8.13 -26.57 6.47
CA SER A 203 7.07 -27.39 5.83
C SER A 203 5.68 -26.70 5.85
N ALA A 204 5.48 -25.78 6.80
CA ALA A 204 4.34 -24.86 6.85
C ALA A 204 4.47 -23.64 5.92
N SER A 205 5.66 -23.42 5.31
CA SER A 205 5.98 -22.28 4.44
C SER A 205 4.99 -22.12 3.29
N ARG A 206 4.64 -23.23 2.62
CA ARG A 206 3.71 -23.19 1.48
C ARG A 206 2.34 -22.66 1.88
N ARG A 207 1.85 -23.01 3.07
CA ARG A 207 0.54 -22.54 3.56
C ARG A 207 0.56 -21.05 3.92
N LEU A 208 1.64 -20.56 4.53
CA LEU A 208 1.80 -19.16 4.90
C LEU A 208 2.00 -18.26 3.68
N ALA A 209 2.86 -18.66 2.75
CA ALA A 209 3.07 -17.93 1.50
C ALA A 209 1.78 -17.87 0.67
N THR A 210 1.08 -19.01 0.50
CA THR A 210 -0.20 -19.04 -0.21
C THR A 210 -1.28 -18.23 0.50
N ARG A 211 -1.39 -18.34 1.84
CA ARG A 211 -2.33 -17.53 2.63
C ARG A 211 -2.05 -16.04 2.46
N ASP A 212 -0.79 -15.63 2.57
CA ASP A 212 -0.42 -14.22 2.50
C ASP A 212 -0.59 -13.65 1.08
N SER A 213 -0.46 -14.48 0.04
CA SER A 213 -0.85 -14.13 -1.32
C SER A 213 -2.37 -13.99 -1.47
N ILE A 214 -3.17 -14.91 -0.93
CA ILE A 214 -4.64 -14.89 -1.04
C ILE A 214 -5.26 -13.76 -0.21
N ALA A 215 -4.79 -13.52 1.01
CA ALA A 215 -5.38 -12.52 1.91
C ALA A 215 -5.09 -11.06 1.48
N ARG A 216 -4.24 -10.84 0.47
CA ARG A 216 -3.81 -9.52 0.01
C ARG A 216 -4.22 -9.20 -1.43
N CYS A 217 -4.76 -10.18 -2.16
CA CYS A 217 -5.28 -10.00 -3.52
C CYS A 217 -6.81 -10.00 -3.44
#